data_AF-A0A161N0G4-F1
#
_entry.id   AF-A0A161N0G4-F1
#
_cell.length_a   1.000
_cell.length_b   1.000
_cell.length_c   1.000
_cell.angle_alpha   90.00
_cell.angle_beta   90.00
_cell.angle_gamma   90.00
#
_symmetry.space_group_name_H-M   'P 1'
#
loop_
_entity.id
_entity.type
_entity.pdbx_description
1 polymer ?
#
loop_
_entity_poly.entity_id
_entity_poly.type
_entity_poly.pdbx_seq_one_letter_code
_entity_poly.pdbx_strand_id
1 'polypeptide(L)'
;FVVMDTVPGDKCCEGNKVLASTISRFACRILADRNNPKISRIFAAGFDSSRNIFLGEKATKWQEGMDIDGLTTNGVLIMHPQGSFCGGDAVPGIWKEVSVGGGVYTLRESRSAQQKGKAVEGVCNILQDGTLIDLCGATLLWRSAEGLAKSPTKEYLESLVDKVNAERPMCP
;
A
#
# COMPACT_ATOMS: atom_id res chain seq x y z
N PHE A 1 0.21 13.87 -3.04
CA PHE A 1 -1.09 13.19 -3.14
C PHE A 1 -1.68 13.14 -1.74
N VAL A 2 -2.89 13.67 -1.52
CA VAL A 2 -3.53 13.72 -0.19
C VAL A 2 -4.49 12.54 -0.07
N VAL A 3 -4.37 11.78 1.01
CA VAL A 3 -5.19 10.60 1.31
C VAL A 3 -5.82 10.78 2.68
N MET A 4 -7.09 10.41 2.83
CA MET A 4 -7.82 10.37 4.09
C MET A 4 -8.33 8.95 4.32
N ASP A 5 -8.66 8.63 5.57
CA ASP A 5 -9.17 7.32 5.96
C ASP A 5 -10.41 6.94 5.14
N THR A 6 -10.44 5.70 4.67
CA THR A 6 -11.57 5.15 3.93
C THR A 6 -12.77 5.00 4.85
N VAL A 7 -13.90 5.62 4.50
CA VAL A 7 -15.17 5.45 5.21
C VAL A 7 -15.95 4.30 4.55
N PRO A 8 -16.41 3.28 5.31
CA PRO A 8 -17.27 2.23 4.76
C PRO A 8 -18.52 2.81 4.09
N GLY A 9 -18.88 2.28 2.91
CA GLY A 9 -19.97 2.82 2.07
C GLY A 9 -21.29 3.01 2.81
N ASP A 10 -21.67 2.04 3.65
CA ASP A 10 -22.93 2.07 4.42
C ASP A 10 -22.99 3.21 5.46
N LYS A 11 -21.84 3.78 5.84
CA LYS A 11 -21.75 4.86 6.84
C LYS A 11 -21.62 6.25 6.23
N CYS A 12 -21.55 6.34 4.89
CA CYS A 12 -21.32 7.61 4.20
C CYS A 12 -22.51 8.58 4.32
N CYS A 13 -23.73 8.06 4.46
CA CYS A 13 -24.97 8.85 4.52
C CYS A 13 -25.25 9.46 5.91
N GLU A 14 -24.61 8.99 6.97
CA GLU A 14 -24.88 9.43 8.35
C GLU A 14 -24.01 10.61 8.81
N GLY A 15 -23.22 11.22 7.92
CA GLY A 15 -22.31 12.30 8.31
C GLY A 15 -21.22 11.85 9.30
N ASN A 16 -20.98 10.55 9.42
CA ASN A 16 -19.95 9.96 10.27
C ASN A 16 -18.56 10.36 9.78
N LYS A 17 -18.08 11.51 10.27
CA LYS A 17 -16.70 11.94 10.10
C LYS A 17 -15.80 11.00 10.89
N VAL A 18 -14.71 10.57 10.28
CA VAL A 18 -13.63 9.88 11.00
C VAL A 18 -13.11 10.83 12.08
N LEU A 19 -13.38 10.49 13.35
CA LEU A 19 -13.05 11.34 14.50
C LEU A 19 -11.53 11.42 14.75
N ALA A 20 -10.81 10.36 14.40
CA ALA A 20 -9.36 10.29 14.51
C ALA A 20 -8.80 9.49 13.33
N SER A 21 -7.90 10.11 12.57
CA SER A 21 -7.19 9.47 11.47
C SER A 21 -6.06 8.58 12.00
N THR A 22 -5.91 7.39 11.46
CA THR A 22 -4.77 6.51 11.74
C THR A 22 -3.68 6.62 10.68
N ILE A 23 -3.94 7.33 9.58
CA ILE A 23 -2.98 7.62 8.52
C ILE A 23 -1.96 8.65 9.01
N SER A 24 -0.68 8.34 8.84
CA SER A 24 0.39 9.29 9.15
C SER A 24 0.35 10.49 8.20
N ARG A 25 0.52 11.71 8.73
CA ARG A 25 0.54 12.96 7.93
C ARG A 25 1.51 12.91 6.75
N PHE A 26 2.67 12.26 6.95
CA PHE A 26 3.66 11.98 5.90
C PHE A 26 3.90 10.46 5.89
N ALA A 27 3.00 9.70 5.26
CA ALA A 27 2.94 8.24 5.42
C ALA A 27 4.06 7.47 4.73
N CYS A 28 4.32 7.76 3.45
CA CYS A 28 5.30 7.04 2.64
C CYS A 28 5.90 7.92 1.54
N ARG A 29 6.98 7.44 0.92
CA ARG A 29 7.58 7.99 -0.30
C ARG A 29 7.57 6.94 -1.39
N ILE A 30 7.27 7.35 -2.62
CA ILE A 30 7.45 6.53 -3.82
C ILE A 30 8.49 7.24 -4.70
N LEU A 31 9.59 6.57 -4.98
CA LEU A 31 10.69 7.08 -5.80
C LEU A 31 10.72 6.31 -7.12
N ALA A 32 10.32 6.98 -8.20
CA ALA A 32 10.42 6.45 -9.55
C ALA A 32 11.80 6.79 -10.15
N ASP A 33 12.45 5.79 -10.74
CA ASP A 33 13.69 5.98 -11.49
C ASP A 33 13.38 6.71 -12.81
N ARG A 34 14.05 7.84 -13.03
CA ARG A 34 13.86 8.68 -14.23
C ARG A 34 14.42 8.05 -15.49
N ASN A 35 15.43 7.19 -15.37
CA ASN A 35 16.06 6.50 -16.49
C ASN A 35 15.39 5.16 -16.77
N ASN A 36 14.80 4.54 -15.75
CA ASN A 36 14.02 3.31 -15.89
C ASN A 36 12.64 3.42 -15.21
N PRO A 37 11.62 3.94 -15.92
CA PRO A 37 10.27 4.13 -15.36
C PRO A 37 9.60 2.86 -14.84
N LYS A 38 10.11 1.66 -15.18
CA LYS A 38 9.64 0.39 -14.63
C LYS A 38 10.03 0.19 -13.16
N ILE A 39 11.02 0.94 -12.67
CA ILE A 39 11.50 0.84 -11.30
C ILE A 39 10.92 1.99 -10.49
N SER A 40 9.97 1.65 -9.62
CA SER A 40 9.46 2.57 -8.58
C SER A 40 9.60 1.90 -7.23
N ARG A 41 10.23 2.58 -6.27
CA ARG A 41 10.50 2.05 -4.93
C ARG A 41 9.65 2.74 -3.88
N ILE A 42 9.18 1.99 -2.90
CA ILE A 42 8.45 2.53 -1.74
C ILE A 42 9.36 2.58 -0.49
N PHE A 43 9.17 3.62 0.31
CA PHE A 43 9.81 3.80 1.61
C PHE A 43 8.78 4.28 2.62
N ALA A 44 8.89 3.83 3.87
CA ALA A 44 8.05 4.37 4.93
C ALA A 44 8.48 5.79 5.31
N ALA A 45 7.50 6.52 5.87
CA ALA A 45 7.56 7.94 6.20
C ALA A 45 7.76 8.87 4.98
N GLY A 46 7.45 10.14 5.16
CA GLY A 46 7.75 11.21 4.24
C GLY A 46 8.41 12.39 4.96
N PHE A 47 9.12 13.20 4.18
CA PHE A 47 9.74 14.42 4.68
C PHE A 47 8.67 15.47 5.00
N ASP A 48 8.81 16.13 6.14
CA ASP A 48 8.02 17.30 6.50
C ASP A 48 8.49 18.57 5.75
N SER A 49 7.88 19.72 6.08
CA SER A 49 8.26 21.03 5.51
C SER A 49 9.71 21.44 5.83
N SER A 50 10.32 20.86 6.87
CA SER A 50 11.70 21.09 7.27
C SER A 50 12.68 20.13 6.59
N ARG A 51 12.19 19.29 5.66
CA ARG A 51 12.94 18.24 4.96
C ARG A 51 13.48 17.16 5.91
N ASN A 52 12.75 16.90 7.00
CA ASN A 52 13.12 15.88 7.99
C ASN A 52 12.09 14.77 8.07
N ILE A 53 12.56 13.56 8.43
CA ILE A 53 11.68 12.46 8.84
C ILE A 53 11.77 12.36 10.36
N PHE A 54 10.65 12.63 11.03
CA PHE A 54 10.53 12.45 12.47
C PHE A 54 9.91 11.10 12.79
N LEU A 55 10.65 10.26 13.52
CA LEU A 55 10.13 9.04 14.09
C LEU A 55 9.90 9.26 15.58
N GLY A 56 8.65 9.21 16.02
CA GLY A 56 8.28 9.42 17.43
C GLY A 56 8.99 8.46 18.39
N GLU A 57 8.89 8.76 19.69
CA GLU A 57 9.58 7.98 20.74
C GLU A 57 9.20 6.49 20.73
N LYS A 58 7.95 6.18 20.40
CA LYS A 58 7.41 4.81 20.27
C LYS A 58 7.64 4.18 18.88
N ALA A 59 8.46 4.77 18.03
CA ALA A 59 8.78 4.16 16.73
C ALA A 59 10.04 3.33 16.88
N THR A 60 10.00 2.08 16.43
CA THR A 60 11.13 1.16 16.42
C THR A 60 12.26 1.72 15.56
N LYS A 61 13.46 1.83 16.11
CA LYS A 61 14.68 2.27 15.41
C LYS A 61 15.80 1.30 15.75
N TRP A 62 16.69 1.05 14.81
CA TRP A 62 17.87 0.23 15.02
C TRP A 62 19.02 0.76 14.17
N GLN A 63 20.23 0.36 14.56
CA GLN A 63 21.43 0.64 13.81
C GLN A 63 21.95 -0.66 13.20
N GLU A 64 22.30 -0.61 11.92
CA GLU A 64 22.88 -1.72 11.17
C GLU A 64 24.18 -1.22 10.53
N GLY A 65 25.31 -1.57 11.14
CA GLY A 65 26.61 -0.99 10.78
C GLY A 65 26.67 0.50 11.10
N MET A 66 26.85 1.33 10.08
CA MET A 66 26.87 2.80 10.21
C MET A 66 25.50 3.44 9.96
N ASP A 67 24.55 2.68 9.43
CA ASP A 67 23.24 3.22 9.02
C ASP A 67 22.20 3.03 10.12
N ILE A 68 21.30 4.02 10.25
CA ILE A 68 20.15 3.96 11.14
C ILE A 68 18.90 3.75 10.29
N ASP A 69 18.10 2.77 10.67
CA ASP A 69 16.79 2.52 10.06
C ASP A 69 15.70 2.47 11.15
N GLY A 70 14.45 2.50 10.72
CA GLY A 70 13.30 2.50 11.61
C GLY A 70 12.00 2.16 10.91
N LEU A 71 11.00 1.86 11.72
CA LEU A 71 9.62 1.69 11.28
C LEU A 71 8.79 2.87 11.79
N THR A 72 7.81 3.34 11.01
CA THR A 72 6.83 4.31 11.50
C THR A 72 5.96 3.67 12.58
N THR A 73 5.32 4.46 13.44
CA THR A 73 4.54 3.94 14.56
C THR A 73 3.50 2.92 14.12
N ASN A 74 2.69 3.25 13.11
CA ASN A 74 1.66 2.34 12.62
C ASN A 74 2.14 1.41 11.50
N GLY A 75 3.25 1.73 10.82
CA GLY A 75 3.84 0.95 9.75
C GLY A 75 3.21 1.19 8.37
N VAL A 76 4.01 1.06 7.31
CA VAL A 76 3.54 1.04 5.91
C VAL A 76 3.65 -0.39 5.41
N LEU A 77 2.54 -0.99 4.98
CA LEU A 77 2.56 -2.37 4.49
C LEU A 77 2.40 -2.43 2.99
N ILE A 78 3.03 -3.44 2.40
CA ILE A 78 2.86 -3.79 1.00
C ILE A 78 2.48 -5.26 0.83
N MET A 79 1.71 -5.54 -0.20
CA MET A 79 1.42 -6.89 -0.67
C MET A 79 1.61 -6.92 -2.18
N HIS A 80 2.64 -7.62 -2.63
CA HIS A 80 2.80 -7.93 -4.05
C HIS A 80 1.89 -9.10 -4.42
N PRO A 81 1.12 -9.02 -5.51
CA PRO A 81 0.40 -10.19 -6.02
C PRO A 81 1.40 -11.25 -6.49
N GLN A 82 0.99 -12.52 -6.43
CA GLN A 82 1.74 -13.61 -7.06
C GLN A 82 1.14 -13.88 -8.44
N GLY A 83 1.98 -13.96 -9.47
CA GLY A 83 1.53 -14.07 -10.87
C GLY A 83 1.29 -12.73 -11.55
N SER A 84 0.68 -12.75 -12.74
CA SER A 84 0.37 -11.54 -13.51
C SER A 84 -0.92 -10.90 -13.02
N PHE A 85 -0.84 -9.66 -12.53
CA PHE A 85 -2.03 -8.92 -12.07
C PHE A 85 -3.04 -8.69 -13.20
N CYS A 86 -2.56 -8.35 -14.40
CA CYS A 86 -3.40 -8.29 -15.60
C CYS A 86 -3.59 -9.70 -16.16
N GLY A 87 -4.84 -10.13 -16.37
CA GLY A 87 -5.17 -11.44 -16.94
C GLY A 87 -6.00 -12.34 -16.03
N GLY A 88 -6.08 -12.03 -14.73
CA GLY A 88 -6.96 -12.72 -13.78
C GLY A 88 -6.32 -13.89 -13.03
N ASP A 89 -5.06 -14.23 -13.32
CA ASP A 89 -4.37 -15.37 -12.69
C ASP A 89 -3.64 -14.99 -11.39
N ALA A 90 -3.68 -13.71 -11.00
CA ALA A 90 -3.00 -13.24 -9.80
C ALA A 90 -3.70 -13.70 -8.52
N VAL A 91 -2.92 -14.24 -7.59
CA VAL A 91 -3.38 -14.53 -6.23
C VAL A 91 -2.77 -13.54 -5.23
N PRO A 92 -3.46 -13.25 -4.10
CA PRO A 92 -2.92 -12.38 -3.07
C PRO A 92 -1.59 -12.90 -2.52
N GLY A 93 -0.61 -12.00 -2.38
CA GLY A 93 0.63 -12.32 -1.69
C GLY A 93 0.53 -12.19 -0.17
N ILE A 94 1.69 -12.21 0.49
CA ILE A 94 1.79 -12.02 1.93
C ILE A 94 2.12 -10.56 2.22
N TRP A 95 1.39 -9.94 3.14
CA TRP A 95 1.69 -8.60 3.62
C TRP A 95 3.07 -8.52 4.28
N LYS A 96 3.82 -7.48 3.94
CA LYS A 96 5.14 -7.15 4.47
C LYS A 96 5.18 -5.71 4.92
N GLU A 97 6.04 -5.40 5.87
CA GLU A 97 6.26 -4.05 6.36
C GLU A 97 7.51 -3.44 5.71
N VAL A 98 7.41 -2.18 5.28
CA VAL A 98 8.51 -1.43 4.68
C VAL A 98 9.11 -0.48 5.73
N SER A 99 10.43 -0.42 5.82
CA SER A 99 11.13 0.51 6.70
C SER A 99 11.37 1.88 6.06
N VAL A 100 11.87 2.83 6.86
CA VAL A 100 12.23 4.17 6.40
C VAL A 100 13.40 4.12 5.40
N GLY A 101 14.35 3.20 5.62
CA GLY A 101 15.46 2.89 4.73
C GLY A 101 15.09 2.02 3.53
N GLY A 102 13.87 1.48 3.48
CA GLY A 102 13.36 0.67 2.37
C GLY A 102 13.64 -0.83 2.50
N GLY A 103 14.07 -1.29 3.67
CA GLY A 103 14.11 -2.71 4.02
C GLY A 103 12.69 -3.30 4.10
N VAL A 104 12.58 -4.60 3.83
CA VAL A 104 11.31 -5.34 3.85
C VAL A 104 11.32 -6.37 4.97
N TYR A 105 10.31 -6.32 5.82
CA TYR A 105 10.20 -7.14 7.02
C TYR A 105 8.87 -7.90 7.04
N THR A 106 8.83 -9.02 7.76
CA THR A 106 7.55 -9.64 8.13
C THR A 106 6.72 -8.67 8.96
N LEU A 107 5.42 -8.93 9.06
CA LEU A 107 4.57 -8.18 9.97
C LEU A 107 5.06 -8.31 11.42
N ARG A 108 4.76 -7.29 12.21
CA ARG A 108 4.83 -7.35 13.68
C ARG A 108 3.69 -8.23 14.19
N GLU A 109 3.75 -8.61 15.47
CA GLU A 109 2.70 -9.39 16.13
C GLU A 109 1.32 -8.70 16.06
N SER A 110 1.30 -7.38 16.23
CA SER A 110 0.12 -6.55 16.04
C SER A 110 0.52 -5.20 15.44
N ARG A 111 -0.46 -4.50 14.85
CA ARG A 111 -0.23 -3.13 14.38
C ARG A 111 0.28 -2.27 15.53
N SER A 112 1.32 -1.49 15.23
CA SER A 112 1.96 -0.57 16.17
C SER A 112 2.75 -1.21 17.34
N ALA A 113 2.91 -2.54 17.34
CA ALA A 113 3.81 -3.22 18.27
C ALA A 113 5.25 -2.69 18.14
N GLN A 114 6.00 -2.64 19.25
CA GLN A 114 7.38 -2.11 19.24
C GLN A 114 8.39 -3.07 18.63
N GLN A 115 8.08 -4.37 18.64
CA GLN A 115 8.96 -5.39 18.09
C GLN A 115 8.84 -5.44 16.56
N LYS A 116 9.93 -5.15 15.85
CA LYS A 116 10.00 -5.29 14.39
C LYS A 116 9.94 -6.76 13.99
N GLY A 117 9.42 -7.02 12.79
CA GLY A 117 9.47 -8.33 12.15
C GLY A 117 10.89 -8.75 11.73
N LYS A 118 10.98 -9.94 11.14
CA LYS A 118 12.22 -10.48 10.57
C LYS A 118 12.44 -9.90 9.18
N ALA A 119 13.69 -9.58 8.83
CA ALA A 119 14.03 -9.19 7.47
C ALA A 119 13.66 -10.33 6.50
N VAL A 120 13.15 -9.98 5.32
CA VAL A 120 12.72 -10.96 4.33
C VAL A 120 13.68 -10.91 3.14
N GLU A 121 14.46 -11.97 2.98
CA GLU A 121 15.35 -12.12 1.84
C GLU A 121 14.56 -12.33 0.53
N GLY A 122 15.11 -11.85 -0.58
CA GLY A 122 14.53 -12.01 -1.91
C GLY A 122 13.30 -11.13 -2.21
N VAL A 123 12.78 -10.41 -1.22
CA VAL A 123 11.71 -9.42 -1.42
C VAL A 123 12.32 -8.02 -1.35
N CYS A 124 12.01 -7.20 -2.35
CA CYS A 124 12.49 -5.82 -2.42
C CYS A 124 11.34 -4.82 -2.30
N ASN A 125 11.67 -3.56 -2.09
CA ASN A 125 10.69 -2.47 -2.03
C ASN A 125 10.33 -1.90 -3.41
N ILE A 126 10.62 -2.62 -4.51
CA ILE A 126 10.22 -2.22 -5.87
C ILE A 126 8.76 -2.60 -6.07
N LEU A 127 7.92 -1.61 -6.37
CA LEU A 127 6.49 -1.80 -6.60
C LEU A 127 6.23 -2.54 -7.92
N GLN A 128 5.48 -3.64 -7.82
CA GLN A 128 5.04 -4.46 -8.95
C GLN A 128 3.61 -4.07 -9.34
N ASP A 129 3.21 -4.23 -10.61
CA ASP A 129 1.83 -3.98 -11.02
C ASP A 129 0.85 -4.77 -10.14
N GLY A 130 -0.14 -4.09 -9.57
CA GLY A 130 -1.09 -4.72 -8.65
C GLY A 130 -0.67 -4.73 -7.18
N THR A 131 0.46 -4.13 -6.82
CA THR A 131 0.87 -4.04 -5.40
C THR A 131 -0.16 -3.25 -4.60
N LEU A 132 -0.65 -3.83 -3.50
CA LEU A 132 -1.44 -3.12 -2.51
C LEU A 132 -0.52 -2.44 -1.49
N ILE A 133 -0.85 -1.22 -1.09
CA ILE A 133 -0.13 -0.42 -0.10
C ILE A 133 -1.11 0.00 0.99
N ASP A 134 -0.94 -0.52 2.21
CA ASP A 134 -1.78 -0.17 3.37
C ASP A 134 -1.08 0.91 4.21
N LEU A 135 -1.74 2.07 4.31
CA LEU A 135 -1.32 3.26 5.04
C LEU A 135 -1.97 3.39 6.42
N CYS A 136 -2.54 2.30 6.95
CA CYS A 136 -3.24 2.23 8.23
C CYS A 136 -4.44 3.19 8.26
N GLY A 137 -5.38 2.99 7.36
CA GLY A 137 -6.62 3.79 7.25
C GLY A 137 -7.11 3.90 5.81
N ALA A 138 -6.20 3.74 4.84
CA ALA A 138 -6.52 3.59 3.43
C ALA A 138 -5.57 2.58 2.79
N THR A 139 -6.09 1.82 1.82
CA THR A 139 -5.30 0.91 0.99
C THR A 139 -5.26 1.46 -0.43
N LEU A 140 -4.05 1.68 -0.94
CA LEU A 140 -3.80 2.12 -2.32
C LEU A 140 -3.47 0.91 -3.19
N LEU A 141 -3.87 0.98 -4.47
CA LEU A 141 -3.43 0.07 -5.52
C LEU A 141 -2.37 0.76 -6.36
N TRP A 142 -1.16 0.20 -6.42
CA TRP A 142 -0.14 0.63 -7.36
C TRP A 142 -0.36 -0.04 -8.72
N ARG A 143 -0.46 0.78 -9.77
CA ARG A 143 -0.43 0.33 -11.16
C ARG A 143 0.79 0.89 -11.86
N SER A 144 1.51 -0.01 -12.54
CA SER A 144 2.49 0.38 -13.55
C SER A 144 1.80 1.11 -14.70
N ALA A 145 2.52 1.92 -15.47
CA ALA A 145 1.96 2.57 -16.65
C ALA A 145 1.37 1.55 -17.66
N GLU A 146 2.05 0.42 -17.86
CA GLU A 146 1.59 -0.67 -18.72
C GLU A 146 0.32 -1.34 -18.17
N GLY A 147 0.30 -1.66 -16.87
CA GLY A 147 -0.88 -2.26 -16.24
C GLY A 147 -2.07 -1.30 -16.24
N LEU A 148 -1.84 -0.02 -15.98
CA LEU A 148 -2.88 1.00 -16.03
C LEU A 148 -3.50 1.07 -17.43
N ALA A 149 -2.69 1.02 -18.50
CA ALA A 149 -3.18 0.98 -19.88
C ALA A 149 -4.00 -0.29 -20.22
N LYS A 150 -3.85 -1.37 -19.45
CA LYS A 150 -4.63 -2.62 -19.55
C LYS A 150 -5.83 -2.66 -18.58
N SER A 151 -6.15 -1.55 -17.92
CA SER A 151 -7.29 -1.51 -17.00
C SER A 151 -8.62 -1.65 -17.76
N PRO A 152 -9.65 -2.25 -17.13
CA PRO A 152 -10.99 -2.27 -17.69
C PRO A 152 -11.46 -0.88 -18.10
N THR A 153 -12.01 -0.77 -19.32
CA THR A 153 -12.69 0.47 -19.76
C THR A 153 -14.13 0.47 -19.26
N LYS A 154 -14.77 1.64 -19.28
CA LYS A 154 -16.17 1.78 -18.91
C LYS A 154 -17.06 0.91 -19.80
N GLU A 155 -16.81 0.93 -21.11
CA GLU A 155 -17.56 0.16 -22.11
C GLU A 155 -17.42 -1.34 -21.88
N TYR A 156 -16.22 -1.80 -21.50
CA TYR A 156 -16.00 -3.19 -21.13
C TYR A 156 -16.81 -3.57 -19.88
N LEU A 157 -16.81 -2.74 -18.83
CA LEU A 157 -17.60 -2.97 -17.63
C LEU A 157 -19.11 -3.00 -17.92
N GLU A 158 -19.61 -2.08 -18.73
CA GLU A 158 -21.01 -2.06 -19.18
C GLU A 158 -21.37 -3.35 -19.93
N SER A 159 -20.50 -3.82 -20.83
CA SER A 159 -20.72 -5.07 -21.55
C SER A 159 -20.77 -6.31 -20.63
N LEU A 160 -20.05 -6.30 -19.51
CA LEU A 160 -20.13 -7.36 -18.50
C LEU A 160 -21.43 -7.29 -17.71
N VAL A 161 -21.89 -6.08 -17.37
CA VAL A 161 -23.19 -5.86 -16.71
C VAL A 161 -24.33 -6.37 -17.60
N ASP A 162 -24.30 -6.05 -18.89
CA ASP A 162 -25.31 -6.51 -19.85
C ASP A 162 -25.34 -8.04 -19.96
N LYS A 163 -24.17 -8.69 -19.98
CA LYS A 163 -24.06 -10.16 -19.97
C LYS A 163 -24.67 -10.77 -18.71
N VAL A 164 -24.33 -10.24 -17.53
CA VAL A 164 -24.89 -10.72 -16.26
C VAL A 164 -26.40 -10.53 -16.21
N ASN A 165 -26.91 -9.37 -16.65
CA ASN A 165 -28.35 -9.12 -16.70
C ASN A 165 -29.08 -10.05 -17.68
N ALA A 166 -28.45 -10.40 -18.80
CA ALA A 166 -29.00 -11.33 -19.77
C ALA A 166 -29.14 -12.77 -19.22
N GLU A 167 -28.29 -13.16 -18.27
CA GLU A 167 -28.38 -14.46 -17.57
C GLU A 167 -29.58 -14.53 -16.62
N ARG A 168 -30.29 -13.41 -16.38
CA ARG A 168 -31.43 -13.30 -15.46
C ARG A 168 -31.18 -13.98 -14.11
N PRO A 169 -30.07 -13.68 -13.42
CA PRO A 169 -29.78 -14.31 -12.14
C PRO A 169 -30.93 -14.02 -11.17
N MET A 170 -31.58 -15.08 -10.68
CA MET A 170 -32.60 -14.96 -9.63
C MET A 170 -31.89 -14.92 -8.27
N CYS A 171 -32.30 -13.98 -7.40
CA CYS A 171 -31.89 -14.03 -6.00
C CYS A 171 -32.38 -15.35 -5.37
N PRO A 172 -31.54 -16.01 -4.54
CA PRO A 172 -31.97 -17.18 -3.78
C PRO A 172 -33.08 -16.87 -2.78
#